data_AF-W4RHP9-F1
#
_entry.id   AF-W4RHP9-F1
#
_cell.length_a   1.000
_cell.length_b   1.000
_cell.length_c   1.000
_cell.angle_alpha   90.00
_cell.angle_beta   90.00
_cell.angle_gamma   90.00
#
_symmetry.space_group_name_H-M   'P 1'
#
loop_
_entity.id
_entity.type
_entity.pdbx_description
1 polymer ?
#
loop_
_entity_poly.entity_id
_entity_poly.type
_entity_poly.pdbx_seq_one_letter_code
_entity_poly.pdbx_strand_id
1 'polypeptide(L)'
;MKTIVKVILASALLLLITLPATTGAEENSNSPMHWGFKKGRNGRQADAGRMFEVILEDHGAVYKGDKNSKDIYLTFDNGYENGYTEKILDILKEEKVPAAFL
;
A
#
# COMPACT_ATOMS: atom_id res chain seq x y z
N MET A 1 -29.73 52.30 12.93
CA MET A 1 -29.80 51.07 12.11
C MET A 1 -28.55 50.80 11.26
N LYS A 2 -28.15 51.70 10.34
CA LYS A 2 -27.01 51.45 9.42
C LYS A 2 -25.68 51.13 10.13
N THR A 3 -25.37 51.80 11.24
CA THR A 3 -24.14 51.56 12.03
C THR A 3 -24.14 50.19 12.72
N ILE A 4 -25.29 49.76 13.24
CA ILE A 4 -25.45 48.45 13.89
C ILE A 4 -25.28 47.32 12.86
N VAL A 5 -25.85 47.46 11.67
CA VAL A 5 -25.69 46.49 10.57
C VAL A 5 -24.22 46.37 10.14
N LYS A 6 -23.48 47.50 10.08
CA LYS A 6 -22.04 47.48 9.77
C LYS A 6 -21.20 46.79 10.84
N VAL A 7 -21.51 47.00 12.11
CA VAL A 7 -20.82 46.33 13.23
C VAL A 7 -21.10 44.83 13.20
N ILE A 8 -22.34 44.42 12.95
CA ILE A 8 -22.71 43.00 12.83
C ILE A 8 -21.97 42.34 11.65
N LEU A 9 -21.94 42.99 10.48
CA LEU A 9 -21.20 42.49 9.32
C LEU A 9 -19.68 42.39 9.59
N ALA A 10 -19.10 43.39 10.25
CA ALA A 10 -17.68 43.36 10.62
C ALA A 10 -17.38 42.24 11.63
N SER A 11 -18.26 42.03 12.62
CA SER A 11 -18.09 40.93 13.59
C SER A 11 -18.28 39.55 12.96
N ALA A 12 -19.21 39.40 12.00
CA ALA A 12 -19.39 38.15 11.27
C ALA A 12 -18.19 37.84 10.37
N LEU A 13 -17.64 38.86 9.69
CA LEU A 13 -16.44 38.71 8.87
C LEU A 13 -15.21 38.35 9.71
N LEU A 14 -15.08 38.97 10.89
CA LEU A 14 -14.01 38.66 11.83
C LEU A 14 -14.11 37.20 12.33
N LEU A 15 -15.34 36.74 12.62
CA LEU A 15 -15.59 35.36 13.04
C LEU A 15 -15.21 34.34 11.96
N LEU A 16 -15.51 34.65 10.69
CA LEU A 16 -15.16 33.81 9.54
C LEU A 16 -13.64 33.71 9.31
N ILE A 17 -12.88 34.76 9.61
CA ILE A 17 -11.41 34.77 9.48
C ILE A 17 -10.74 33.99 10.63
N THR A 18 -11.39 33.95 11.81
CA THR A 18 -10.87 33.22 12.98
C THR A 18 -11.23 31.75 13.03
N LEU A 19 -12.08 31.26 12.12
CA LEU A 19 -12.35 29.83 12.00
C LEU A 19 -11.07 29.15 11.50
N PRO A 20 -10.44 28.27 12.31
CA PRO A 20 -9.29 27.53 11.83
C PRO A 20 -9.74 26.69 10.64
N ALA A 21 -9.12 26.92 9.48
CA ALA A 21 -9.21 25.97 8.38
C ALA A 21 -8.49 24.70 8.86
N THR A 22 -9.24 23.75 9.41
CA THR A 22 -8.70 22.44 9.73
C THR A 22 -8.44 21.73 8.40
N THR A 23 -7.25 21.93 7.84
CA THR A 23 -6.70 20.95 6.92
C THR A 23 -6.43 19.72 7.77
N GLY A 24 -7.38 18.78 7.79
CA GLY A 24 -7.09 17.44 8.29
C GLY A 24 -6.00 16.86 7.42
N ALA A 25 -4.75 16.94 7.87
CA ALA A 25 -3.74 16.04 7.34
C ALA A 25 -4.21 14.65 7.77
N GLU A 26 -4.58 13.81 6.82
CA GLU A 26 -4.82 12.39 7.12
C GLU A 26 -3.48 11.82 7.58
N GLU A 27 -3.34 11.60 8.88
CA GLU A 27 -2.18 10.94 9.45
C GLU A 27 -2.29 9.46 9.11
N ASN A 28 -1.39 8.98 8.24
CA ASN A 28 -1.27 7.55 8.00
C ASN A 28 -0.92 6.86 9.32
N SER A 29 -1.63 5.77 9.64
CA SER A 29 -1.34 4.98 10.84
C SER A 29 0.10 4.45 10.80
N ASN A 30 0.84 4.65 11.88
CA ASN A 30 2.17 4.06 12.10
C ASN A 30 2.10 2.74 12.88
N SER A 31 0.91 2.17 13.02
CA SER A 31 0.76 0.88 13.71
C SER A 31 1.42 -0.23 12.88
N PRO A 32 2.21 -1.12 13.50
CA PRO A 32 2.88 -2.19 12.77
C PRO A 32 1.87 -3.15 12.15
N MET A 33 2.09 -3.49 10.88
CA MET A 33 1.31 -4.49 10.15
C MET A 33 2.25 -5.58 9.66
N HIS A 34 1.98 -6.83 10.05
CA HIS A 34 2.76 -7.98 9.58
C HIS A 34 2.11 -8.58 8.34
N TRP A 35 2.88 -8.72 7.26
CA TRP A 35 2.39 -9.27 6.01
C TRP A 35 2.01 -10.75 6.16
N GLY A 36 0.82 -11.11 5.67
CA GLY A 36 0.33 -12.47 5.66
C GLY A 36 -1.00 -12.57 4.92
N PHE A 37 -1.31 -13.76 4.41
CA PHE A 37 -2.51 -13.97 3.62
C PHE A 37 -3.00 -15.42 3.71
N LYS A 38 -4.27 -15.63 3.38
CA LYS A 38 -4.83 -16.97 3.21
C LYS A 38 -4.34 -17.55 1.89
N LYS A 39 -3.65 -18.69 1.95
CA LYS A 39 -3.15 -19.40 0.76
C LYS A 39 -4.29 -19.74 -0.21
N GLY A 40 -4.01 -19.59 -1.50
CA GLY A 40 -4.90 -20.01 -2.58
C GLY A 40 -5.17 -21.53 -2.54
N ARG A 41 -6.36 -21.94 -2.97
CA ARG A 41 -6.78 -23.36 -3.07
C ARG A 41 -7.64 -23.56 -4.30
N ASN A 42 -7.60 -24.76 -4.88
CA ASN A 42 -8.46 -25.16 -6.01
C ASN A 42 -8.38 -24.21 -7.21
N GLY A 43 -7.16 -23.78 -7.57
CA GLY A 43 -6.93 -22.88 -8.70
C GLY A 43 -7.33 -21.42 -8.46
N ARG A 44 -7.67 -21.03 -7.23
CA ARG A 44 -7.93 -19.64 -6.85
C ARG A 44 -6.69 -18.98 -6.25
N GLN A 45 -6.48 -17.71 -6.56
CA GLN A 45 -5.41 -16.90 -5.98
C GLN A 45 -5.60 -16.69 -4.47
N ALA A 46 -4.51 -16.26 -3.81
CA ALA A 46 -4.50 -15.89 -2.40
C ALA A 46 -5.36 -14.63 -2.13
N ASP A 47 -5.78 -14.52 -0.87
CA ASP A 47 -6.57 -13.40 -0.34
C ASP A 47 -5.90 -12.89 0.95
N ALA A 48 -5.44 -11.64 0.93
CA ALA A 48 -4.82 -10.96 2.07
C ALA A 48 -5.85 -10.35 3.04
N GLY A 49 -7.14 -10.39 2.68
CA GLY A 49 -8.22 -9.77 3.44
C GLY A 49 -8.39 -8.28 3.12
N ARG A 50 -9.61 -7.78 3.31
CA ARG A 50 -10.04 -6.43 2.87
C ARG A 50 -9.09 -5.30 3.28
N MET A 51 -8.61 -5.32 4.52
CA MET A 51 -7.70 -4.29 5.03
C MET A 51 -6.40 -4.24 4.22
N PHE A 52 -5.79 -5.40 3.95
CA PHE A 52 -4.55 -5.47 3.18
C PHE A 52 -4.76 -5.20 1.69
N GLU A 53 -5.86 -5.68 1.10
CA GLU A 53 -6.17 -5.38 -0.30
C GLU A 53 -6.27 -3.87 -0.55
N VAL A 54 -6.96 -3.13 0.34
CA VAL A 54 -7.10 -1.67 0.22
C VAL A 54 -5.76 -0.97 0.42
N ILE A 55 -5.03 -1.24 1.51
CA ILE A 55 -3.79 -0.50 1.78
C ILE A 55 -2.70 -0.75 0.73
N LEU A 56 -2.61 -1.98 0.19
CA LEU A 56 -1.67 -2.31 -0.86
C LEU A 56 -2.02 -1.59 -2.16
N GLU A 57 -3.31 -1.58 -2.54
CA GLU A 57 -3.79 -0.87 -3.72
C GLU A 57 -3.51 0.63 -3.63
N ASP A 58 -3.83 1.25 -2.49
CA ASP A 58 -3.61 2.68 -2.23
C ASP A 58 -2.13 3.09 -2.32
N HIS A 59 -1.22 2.16 -2.00
CA HIS A 59 0.23 2.39 -2.02
C HIS A 59 0.94 1.80 -3.24
N GLY A 60 0.20 1.23 -4.21
CA GLY A 60 0.78 0.60 -5.40
C GLY A 60 1.64 -0.64 -5.12
N ALA A 61 1.46 -1.27 -3.95
CA ALA A 61 2.12 -2.51 -3.58
C ALA A 61 1.38 -3.72 -4.17
N VAL A 62 2.12 -4.79 -4.46
CA VAL A 62 1.58 -5.98 -5.13
C VAL A 62 2.03 -7.26 -4.44
N TYR A 63 1.16 -8.27 -4.45
CA TYR A 63 1.47 -9.60 -3.90
C TYR A 63 0.95 -10.76 -4.76
N LYS A 64 0.17 -10.46 -5.80
CA LYS A 64 -0.34 -11.42 -6.79
C LYS A 64 -0.44 -10.73 -8.15
N GLY A 65 -0.21 -11.49 -9.22
CA GLY A 65 -0.35 -11.01 -10.60
C GLY A 65 -1.79 -11.07 -11.11
N ASP A 66 -1.95 -10.95 -12.42
CA ASP A 66 -3.25 -11.07 -13.09
C ASP A 66 -3.88 -12.44 -12.84
N LYS A 67 -5.16 -12.45 -12.45
CA LYS A 67 -5.96 -13.66 -12.23
C LYS A 67 -6.35 -14.38 -13.52
N ASN A 68 -6.26 -13.68 -14.65
CA ASN A 68 -6.65 -14.20 -15.97
C ASN A 68 -5.46 -14.73 -16.78
N SER A 69 -4.22 -14.44 -16.35
CA SER A 69 -3.02 -15.01 -16.95
C SER A 69 -2.60 -16.29 -16.21
N LYS A 70 -1.78 -17.10 -16.88
CA LYS A 70 -1.19 -18.32 -16.31
C LYS A 70 0.29 -18.07 -15.96
N ASP A 71 0.55 -16.92 -15.38
CA ASP A 71 1.91 -16.49 -15.05
C ASP A 71 2.22 -16.73 -13.57
N ILE A 72 3.47 -17.06 -13.30
CA ILE A 72 4.04 -17.12 -11.96
C ILE A 72 5.31 -16.27 -11.92
N TYR A 73 5.55 -15.62 -10.79
CA TYR A 73 6.71 -14.76 -10.57
C TYR A 73 7.53 -15.35 -9.43
N LEU A 74 8.80 -15.63 -9.70
CA LEU A 74 9.70 -16.23 -8.72
C LEU A 74 10.57 -15.15 -8.08
N THR A 75 10.53 -15.07 -6.76
CA THR A 75 11.31 -14.11 -5.97
C THR A 75 12.03 -14.84 -4.83
N PHE A 76 13.22 -14.37 -4.47
CA PHE A 76 14.01 -14.88 -3.36
C PHE A 76 14.45 -13.73 -2.47
N ASP A 77 14.31 -13.88 -1.15
CA ASP A 77 14.84 -12.93 -0.17
C ASP A 77 16.22 -13.42 0.28
N ASN A 78 17.26 -12.60 0.09
CA ASN A 78 18.66 -13.00 0.25
C ASN A 78 19.33 -12.23 1.38
N GLY A 79 18.79 -12.35 2.59
CA GLY A 79 19.33 -11.66 3.77
C GLY A 79 20.69 -12.16 4.27
N TYR A 80 21.05 -13.41 3.93
CA TYR A 80 22.36 -14.01 4.22
C TYR A 80 22.61 -15.19 3.27
N GLU A 81 23.87 -15.63 3.16
CA GLU A 81 24.26 -16.75 2.30
C GLU A 81 24.49 -18.02 3.12
N ASN A 82 24.00 -19.16 2.62
CA ASN A 82 24.15 -20.48 3.25
C ASN A 82 24.82 -21.55 2.35
N GLY A 83 25.39 -21.13 1.22
CA GLY A 83 26.13 -21.97 0.28
C GLY A 83 25.30 -22.56 -0.86
N TYR A 84 24.09 -22.07 -1.13
CA TYR A 84 23.17 -22.68 -2.11
C TYR A 84 22.74 -21.76 -3.24
N THR A 85 22.99 -20.46 -3.15
CA THR A 85 22.55 -19.49 -4.15
C THR A 85 23.15 -19.77 -5.53
N GLU A 86 24.42 -20.19 -5.59
CA GLU A 86 25.07 -20.60 -6.84
C GLU A 86 24.27 -21.70 -7.56
N LYS A 87 23.90 -22.75 -6.82
CA LYS A 87 23.10 -23.86 -7.36
C LYS A 87 21.71 -23.39 -7.81
N ILE A 88 21.08 -22.46 -7.09
CA ILE A 88 19.80 -21.87 -7.51
C ILE A 88 19.97 -21.12 -8.83
N LEU A 89 21.01 -20.30 -8.95
CA LEU A 89 21.30 -19.52 -10.17
C LEU A 89 21.61 -20.41 -11.38
N ASP A 90 22.36 -21.50 -11.19
CA ASP A 90 22.63 -22.48 -12.24
C ASP A 90 21.34 -23.10 -12.78
N ILE A 91 20.44 -23.51 -11.88
CA ILE A 91 19.14 -24.08 -12.25
C ILE A 91 18.27 -23.04 -12.99
N LEU A 92 18.18 -21.81 -12.49
CA LEU A 92 17.41 -20.75 -13.15
C LEU A 92 17.94 -20.46 -14.56
N LYS A 93 19.26 -20.50 -14.74
CA LYS A 93 19.91 -20.30 -16.03
C LYS A 93 19.66 -21.46 -16.99
N GLU A 94 19.75 -22.70 -16.51
CA GLU A 94 19.46 -23.91 -17.30
C GLU A 94 18.02 -23.91 -17.81
N GLU A 95 17.06 -23.62 -16.91
CA GLU A 95 15.63 -23.57 -17.22
C GLU A 95 15.20 -22.27 -17.91
N LYS A 96 16.11 -21.31 -18.06
CA LYS A 96 15.87 -19.97 -18.63
C LYS A 96 14.72 -19.23 -17.93
N VAL A 97 14.61 -19.41 -16.61
CA VAL A 97 13.58 -18.78 -15.78
C VAL A 97 14.13 -17.49 -15.16
N PRO A 98 13.53 -16.33 -15.45
CA PRO A 98 13.89 -15.10 -14.75
C PRO A 98 13.35 -15.15 -13.31
N ALA A 99 14.11 -14.58 -12.38
CA ALA A 99 13.71 -14.41 -10.99
C ALA A 99 14.22 -13.06 -10.45
N ALA A 100 13.55 -12.55 -9.42
CA ALA A 100 14.02 -11.39 -8.68
C ALA A 100 14.67 -11.83 -7.36
N PHE A 101 15.77 -11.18 -6.98
CA PHE A 101 16.47 -11.39 -5.73
C PHE A 101 16.38 -10.09 -4.92
N LEU A 102 15.70 -10.14 -3.77
CA LEU A 102 15.46 -9.05 -2.82
C LEU A 102 16.52 -9.06 -1.70
#